data_AF-A0A2S0KK06-F1
#
_entry.id   AF-A0A2S0KK06-F1
#
_cell.length_a   1.000
_cell.length_b   1.000
_cell.length_c   1.000
_cell.angle_alpha   90.00
_cell.angle_beta   90.00
_cell.angle_gamma   90.00
#
_symmetry.space_group_name_H-M   'P 1'
#
loop_
_entity.id
_entity.type
_entity.pdbx_description
1 polymer ?
#
loop_
_entity_poly.entity_id
_entity_poly.type
_entity_poly.pdbx_seq_one_letter_code
_entity_poly.pdbx_strand_id
1 'polypeptide(L)'
;MAAALVFAGTAAAHSAPTGSSPENGQTVDRSPGVVSVSFNENLRPEFAYLTVVGPDRHFYQQGDPTVEGNTVSVPVNALGPAGDYEINFRVTSADGHPVQGQRIFTLSVAGDGEPGPLAGPEESTASDDGFPAWAVVLIVVAVLLVLTGAVIVLLRRRSA
;
A
#
# COMPACT_ATOMS: atom_id res chain seq x y z
N MET A 1 -43.89 36.98 -13.56
CA MET A 1 -42.55 36.69 -13.00
C MET A 1 -42.29 35.21 -13.19
N ALA A 2 -41.42 34.85 -14.13
CA ALA A 2 -41.02 33.46 -14.37
C ALA A 2 -39.77 33.17 -13.53
N ALA A 3 -39.88 32.24 -12.59
CA ALA A 3 -38.76 31.78 -11.79
C ALA A 3 -37.90 30.81 -12.61
N ALA A 4 -36.67 31.20 -12.92
CA ALA A 4 -35.68 30.32 -13.52
C ALA A 4 -35.07 29.44 -12.40
N LEU A 5 -35.34 28.14 -12.43
CA LEU A 5 -34.60 27.17 -11.61
C LEU A 5 -33.21 26.99 -12.25
N VAL A 6 -32.20 27.57 -11.62
CA VAL A 6 -30.79 27.25 -11.92
C VAL A 6 -30.49 25.90 -11.26
N PHE A 7 -30.37 24.85 -12.05
CA PHE A 7 -29.78 23.59 -11.60
C PHE A 7 -28.29 23.83 -11.33
N ALA A 8 -27.90 23.92 -10.06
CA ALA A 8 -26.51 23.85 -9.66
C ALA A 8 -26.02 22.41 -9.88
N GLY A 9 -25.32 22.17 -10.99
CA GLY A 9 -24.62 20.91 -11.20
C GLY A 9 -23.62 20.69 -10.07
N THR A 10 -23.52 19.45 -9.57
CA THR A 10 -22.48 19.07 -8.63
C THR A 10 -21.13 19.21 -9.33
N ALA A 11 -20.35 20.24 -9.00
CA ALA A 11 -18.96 20.32 -9.44
C ALA A 11 -18.21 19.15 -8.79
N ALA A 12 -17.72 18.21 -9.61
CA ALA A 12 -16.83 17.16 -9.13
C ALA A 12 -15.49 17.81 -8.79
N ALA A 13 -15.31 18.17 -7.51
CA ALA A 13 -14.17 18.94 -7.01
C ALA A 13 -12.95 18.06 -6.67
N HIS A 14 -12.94 16.80 -7.08
CA HIS A 14 -11.90 15.84 -6.71
C HIS A 14 -11.14 15.42 -7.95
N SER A 15 -9.82 15.36 -7.84
CA SER A 15 -8.96 14.88 -8.91
C SER A 15 -9.29 13.43 -9.24
N ALA A 16 -9.48 13.16 -10.53
CA ALA A 16 -9.90 11.88 -11.06
C ALA A 16 -8.93 11.43 -12.17
N PRO A 17 -8.58 10.13 -12.21
CA PRO A 17 -7.76 9.58 -13.28
C PRO A 17 -8.50 9.66 -14.62
N THR A 18 -7.88 10.32 -15.59
CA THR A 18 -8.41 10.52 -16.95
C THR A 18 -7.89 9.49 -17.95
N GLY A 19 -6.75 8.85 -17.68
CA GLY A 19 -6.16 7.85 -18.55
C GLY A 19 -4.94 7.16 -17.94
N SER A 20 -4.42 6.16 -18.64
CA SER A 20 -3.16 5.48 -18.31
C SER A 20 -2.43 5.06 -19.58
N SER A 21 -1.13 4.81 -19.46
CA SER A 21 -0.33 4.15 -20.49
C SER A 21 0.42 2.98 -19.84
N PRO A 22 0.21 1.73 -20.27
CA PRO A 22 -0.84 1.27 -21.19
C PRO A 22 -2.26 1.68 -20.77
N GLU A 23 -3.19 1.76 -21.73
CA GLU A 23 -4.59 2.07 -21.45
C GLU A 23 -5.24 1.00 -20.58
N ASN A 24 -6.25 1.38 -19.82
CA ASN A 24 -6.99 0.43 -18.99
C ASN A 24 -7.70 -0.62 -19.85
N GLY A 25 -7.38 -1.89 -19.63
CA GLY A 25 -7.84 -3.03 -20.41
C GLY A 25 -7.07 -3.25 -21.71
N GLN A 26 -6.01 -2.48 -21.98
CA GLN A 26 -5.19 -2.67 -23.17
C GLN A 26 -4.45 -4.01 -23.11
N THR A 27 -4.42 -4.72 -24.23
CA THR A 27 -3.50 -5.85 -24.43
C THR A 27 -2.25 -5.37 -25.17
N VAL A 28 -1.07 -5.71 -24.64
CA VAL A 28 0.23 -5.43 -25.25
C VAL A 28 0.95 -6.75 -25.57
N ASP A 29 1.82 -6.72 -26.58
CA ASP A 29 2.64 -7.86 -27.00
C ASP A 29 4.06 -7.83 -26.40
N ARG A 30 4.44 -6.70 -25.78
CA ARG A 30 5.77 -6.45 -25.23
C ARG A 30 5.68 -5.61 -23.96
N SER A 31 6.72 -5.69 -23.15
CA SER A 31 6.87 -4.90 -21.92
C SER A 31 6.90 -3.41 -22.22
N PRO A 32 6.05 -2.60 -21.56
CA PRO A 32 6.19 -1.15 -21.61
C PRO A 32 7.46 -0.76 -20.84
N GLY A 33 8.26 0.17 -21.37
CA GLY A 33 9.42 0.69 -20.63
C GLY A 33 9.04 1.62 -19.48
N VAL A 34 7.83 2.19 -19.54
CA VAL A 34 7.26 3.10 -18.54
C VAL A 34 5.77 2.85 -18.46
N VAL A 35 5.22 2.91 -17.24
CA VAL A 35 3.79 2.98 -16.99
C VAL A 35 3.43 4.35 -16.44
N SER A 36 2.28 4.90 -16.82
CA SER A 36 1.79 6.18 -16.32
C SER A 36 0.28 6.22 -16.09
N VAL A 37 -0.15 7.15 -15.23
CA VAL A 37 -1.56 7.49 -14.99
C VAL A 37 -1.69 9.01 -15.01
N SER A 38 -2.64 9.52 -15.80
CA SER A 38 -2.93 10.95 -15.94
C SER A 38 -4.23 11.30 -15.24
N PHE A 39 -4.32 12.55 -14.77
CA PHE A 39 -5.43 13.07 -13.98
C PHE A 39 -5.99 14.36 -14.61
N ASN A 40 -7.20 14.74 -14.19
CA ASN A 40 -7.84 15.99 -14.64
C ASN A 40 -7.30 17.25 -13.94
N GLU A 41 -6.43 17.09 -12.94
CA GLU A 41 -5.80 18.19 -12.19
C GLU A 41 -4.33 17.88 -11.91
N ASN A 42 -3.55 18.93 -11.61
CA ASN A 42 -2.16 18.76 -11.22
C ASN A 42 -2.02 17.96 -9.92
N LEU A 43 -0.92 17.23 -9.82
CA LEU A 43 -0.55 16.45 -8.67
C LEU A 43 0.53 17.16 -7.86
N ARG A 44 0.54 16.88 -6.56
CA ARG A 44 1.66 17.16 -5.68
C ARG A 44 2.67 16.00 -5.79
N PRO A 45 3.98 16.27 -5.93
CA PRO A 45 4.98 15.24 -6.07
C PRO A 45 5.20 14.43 -4.78
N GLU A 46 4.88 15.00 -3.63
CA GLU A 46 5.11 14.34 -2.35
C GLU A 46 4.18 13.14 -2.15
N PHE A 47 4.76 12.05 -1.64
CA PHE A 47 4.05 10.81 -1.29
C PHE A 47 3.31 10.14 -2.47
N ALA A 48 3.72 10.45 -3.71
CA ALA A 48 3.25 9.71 -4.88
C ALA A 48 3.73 8.26 -4.83
N TYR A 49 2.84 7.35 -5.18
CA TYR A 49 3.08 5.93 -5.23
C TYR A 49 2.49 5.38 -6.53
N LEU A 50 3.28 4.61 -7.28
CA LEU A 50 2.81 3.89 -8.45
C LEU A 50 3.58 2.57 -8.55
N THR A 51 2.87 1.46 -8.59
CA THR A 51 3.45 0.11 -8.71
C THR A 51 2.81 -0.67 -9.83
N VAL A 52 3.56 -1.65 -10.32
CA VAL A 52 3.12 -2.57 -11.38
C VAL A 52 3.26 -3.97 -10.82
N VAL A 53 2.14 -4.65 -10.60
CA VAL A 53 2.12 -6.00 -10.03
C VAL A 53 1.74 -7.00 -11.12
N GLY A 54 2.55 -8.04 -11.30
CA GLY A 54 2.31 -9.08 -12.28
C GLY A 54 1.35 -10.17 -11.80
N PRO A 55 0.96 -11.10 -12.70
CA PRO A 55 0.06 -12.22 -12.39
C PRO A 55 0.69 -13.24 -11.42
N ASP A 56 2.02 -13.22 -11.30
CA ASP A 56 2.81 -13.96 -10.32
C ASP A 56 2.89 -13.28 -8.95
N ARG A 57 2.18 -12.15 -8.77
CA ARG A 57 2.15 -11.34 -7.56
C ARG A 57 3.49 -10.72 -7.20
N HIS A 58 4.37 -10.46 -8.15
CA HIS A 58 5.60 -9.71 -7.90
C HIS A 58 5.53 -8.29 -8.46
N PHE A 59 6.38 -7.41 -7.94
CA PHE A 59 6.56 -6.06 -8.48
C PHE A 59 7.38 -6.07 -9.77
N TYR A 60 7.02 -5.21 -10.73
CA TYR A 60 7.73 -5.03 -11.99
C TYR A 60 8.16 -3.58 -12.24
N GLN A 61 7.74 -2.63 -11.40
CA GLN A 61 8.24 -1.27 -11.43
C GLN A 61 9.70 -1.18 -10.98
N GLN A 62 10.42 -0.18 -11.49
CA GLN A 62 11.80 0.12 -11.11
C GLN A 62 11.89 1.50 -10.46
N GLY A 63 12.35 1.52 -9.21
CA GLY A 63 12.57 2.75 -8.46
C GLY A 63 11.28 3.46 -8.05
N ASP A 64 11.42 4.76 -7.77
CA ASP A 64 10.34 5.62 -7.32
C ASP A 64 9.58 6.25 -8.49
N PRO A 65 8.27 6.53 -8.33
CA PRO A 65 7.50 7.23 -9.35
C PRO A 65 7.93 8.69 -9.48
N THR A 66 7.82 9.21 -10.69
CA THR A 66 8.00 10.63 -11.02
C THR A 66 6.65 11.27 -11.26
N VAL A 67 6.47 12.50 -10.78
CA VAL A 67 5.27 13.31 -11.00
C VAL A 67 5.61 14.52 -11.87
N GLU A 68 4.91 14.65 -12.99
CA GLU A 68 5.03 15.78 -13.92
C GLU A 68 3.64 16.35 -14.21
N GLY A 69 3.36 17.54 -13.68
CA GLY A 69 2.06 18.20 -13.84
C GLY A 69 0.92 17.35 -13.27
N ASN A 70 0.07 16.81 -14.14
CA ASN A 70 -1.08 15.97 -13.81
C ASN A 70 -0.84 14.48 -14.06
N THR A 71 0.41 14.05 -14.23
CA THR A 71 0.75 12.66 -14.55
C THR A 71 1.76 12.11 -13.55
N VAL A 72 1.53 10.88 -13.11
CA VAL A 72 2.50 10.07 -12.36
C VAL A 72 2.96 8.92 -13.24
N SER A 73 4.26 8.61 -13.23
CA SER A 73 4.85 7.54 -14.02
C SER A 73 5.96 6.81 -13.30
N VAL A 74 6.18 5.54 -13.63
CA VAL A 74 7.31 4.75 -13.14
C VAL A 74 7.96 3.97 -14.28
N PRO A 75 9.30 3.85 -14.33
CA PRO A 75 9.97 2.89 -15.19
C PRO A 75 9.57 1.45 -14.85
N VAL A 76 9.56 0.57 -15.85
CA VAL A 76 9.14 -0.82 -15.70
C VAL A 76 10.23 -1.73 -16.29
N ASN A 77 10.59 -2.78 -15.55
CA ASN A 77 11.51 -3.80 -16.03
C ASN A 77 10.88 -4.58 -17.20
N ALA A 78 11.68 -5.40 -17.88
CA ALA A 78 11.08 -6.44 -18.73
C ALA A 78 10.05 -7.23 -17.89
N LEU A 79 8.90 -7.53 -18.51
CA LEU A 79 7.83 -8.29 -17.89
C LEU A 79 8.08 -9.79 -18.06
N GLY A 80 7.63 -10.58 -17.09
CA GLY A 80 7.75 -12.04 -17.09
C GLY A 80 6.49 -12.72 -17.65
N PRO A 81 5.62 -13.31 -16.82
CA PRO A 81 4.52 -14.13 -17.33
C PRO A 81 3.49 -13.35 -18.15
N ALA A 82 2.92 -14.01 -19.16
CA ALA A 82 1.71 -13.51 -19.81
C ALA A 82 0.55 -13.46 -18.80
N GLY A 83 -0.32 -12.46 -18.93
CA GLY A 83 -1.45 -12.26 -18.04
C GLY A 83 -1.67 -10.80 -17.68
N ASP A 84 -2.50 -10.59 -16.67
CA ASP A 84 -2.89 -9.27 -16.23
C ASP A 84 -1.84 -8.66 -15.30
N TYR A 85 -1.52 -7.41 -15.58
CA TYR A 85 -0.64 -6.57 -14.79
C TYR A 85 -1.45 -5.42 -14.20
N GLU A 86 -1.32 -5.23 -12.89
CA GLU A 86 -2.05 -4.22 -12.13
C GLU A 86 -1.18 -2.99 -11.89
N ILE A 87 -1.63 -1.85 -12.40
CA ILE A 87 -1.07 -0.53 -12.13
C ILE A 87 -1.80 0.04 -10.92
N ASN A 88 -1.18 -0.04 -9.75
CA ASN A 88 -1.73 0.49 -8.51
C ASN A 88 -1.13 1.87 -8.23
N PHE A 89 -1.95 2.85 -7.89
CA PHE A 89 -1.48 4.21 -7.62
C PHE A 89 -2.12 4.83 -6.39
N ARG A 90 -1.36 5.71 -5.76
CA ARG A 90 -1.82 6.66 -4.74
C ARG A 90 -1.10 7.98 -4.94
N VAL A 91 -1.84 9.05 -5.16
CA VAL A 91 -1.31 10.39 -5.43
C VAL A 91 -2.02 11.41 -4.56
N THR A 92 -1.45 12.59 -4.42
CA THR A 92 -2.09 13.73 -3.77
C THR A 92 -2.36 14.78 -4.84
N SER A 93 -3.61 15.19 -4.97
CA SER A 93 -3.98 16.24 -5.92
C SER A 93 -3.58 17.63 -5.43
N ALA A 94 -3.60 18.63 -6.31
CA ALA A 94 -3.19 20.00 -5.99
C ALA A 94 -3.97 20.59 -4.79
N ASP A 95 -5.24 20.23 -4.63
CA ASP A 95 -6.10 20.66 -3.53
C ASP A 95 -5.77 19.98 -2.18
N GLY A 96 -4.91 18.95 -2.18
CA GLY A 96 -4.44 18.23 -1.00
C GLY A 96 -5.16 16.92 -0.71
N HIS A 97 -6.16 16.51 -1.49
CA HIS A 97 -6.84 15.24 -1.27
C HIS A 97 -6.07 14.05 -1.87
N PRO A 98 -5.94 12.93 -1.13
CA PRO A 98 -5.37 11.71 -1.67
C PRO A 98 -6.36 11.04 -2.63
N VAL A 99 -5.83 10.55 -3.75
CA VAL A 99 -6.55 9.76 -4.75
C VAL A 99 -5.81 8.47 -4.95
N GLN A 100 -6.54 7.35 -4.90
CA GLN A 100 -5.98 6.02 -5.09
C GLN A 100 -6.85 5.22 -6.04
N GLY A 101 -6.24 4.26 -6.73
CA GLY A 101 -6.96 3.39 -7.64
C GLY A 101 -6.05 2.40 -8.33
N GLN A 102 -6.66 1.68 -9.26
CA GLN A 102 -6.03 0.63 -10.03
C GLN A 102 -6.38 0.78 -11.51
N ARG A 103 -5.43 0.43 -12.38
CA ARG A 103 -5.62 0.18 -13.81
C ARG A 103 -5.04 -1.19 -14.14
N ILE A 104 -5.54 -1.83 -15.18
CA ILE A 104 -5.11 -3.16 -15.58
C ILE A 104 -4.71 -3.10 -17.05
N PHE A 105 -3.63 -3.78 -17.41
CA PHE A 105 -3.31 -4.11 -18.80
C PHE A 105 -2.88 -5.56 -18.89
N THR A 106 -3.01 -6.17 -20.07
CA THR A 106 -2.70 -7.59 -20.27
C THR A 106 -1.47 -7.73 -21.15
N LEU A 107 -0.49 -8.51 -20.71
CA LEU A 107 0.60 -8.96 -21.57
C LEU A 107 0.18 -10.27 -22.26
N SER A 108 0.14 -10.26 -23.60
CA SER A 108 -0.32 -11.39 -24.40
C SER A 108 0.74 -12.47 -24.63
N VAL A 109 2.02 -12.12 -24.54
CA VAL A 109 3.15 -13.01 -24.79
C VAL A 109 4.08 -12.95 -23.58
N ALA A 110 4.38 -14.11 -22.99
CA ALA A 110 5.29 -14.17 -21.86
C ALA A 110 6.67 -13.65 -22.27
N GLY A 111 7.22 -12.75 -21.47
CA GLY A 111 8.60 -12.31 -21.56
C GLY A 111 9.51 -13.11 -20.64
N ASP A 112 10.76 -12.67 -20.61
CA ASP A 112 11.87 -13.22 -19.84
C ASP A 112 12.34 -12.27 -18.73
N GLY A 113 11.48 -11.32 -18.35
CA GLY A 113 11.78 -10.34 -17.32
C GLY A 113 11.88 -10.94 -15.92
N GLU A 114 12.88 -10.48 -15.17
CA GLU A 114 13.04 -10.87 -13.77
C GLU A 114 12.13 -10.00 -12.88
N PRO A 115 11.27 -10.62 -12.05
CA PRO A 115 10.43 -9.89 -11.12
C PRO A 115 11.24 -9.23 -10.00
N GLY A 116 10.67 -8.16 -9.44
CA GLY A 116 11.06 -7.64 -8.13
C GLY A 116 10.52 -8.50 -6.98
N PRO A 117 10.55 -8.01 -5.73
CA PRO A 117 10.01 -8.73 -4.58
C PRO A 117 8.52 -9.05 -4.71
N LEU A 118 8.06 -10.03 -3.93
CA LEU A 118 6.64 -10.35 -3.78
C LEU A 118 5.84 -9.11 -3.35
N ALA A 119 4.73 -8.87 -4.03
CA ALA A 119 3.75 -7.84 -3.70
C ALA A 119 2.76 -8.37 -2.65
N GLY A 120 2.89 -7.87 -1.42
CA GLY A 120 2.00 -8.22 -0.31
C GLY A 120 2.72 -8.13 1.04
N PRO A 121 2.02 -8.46 2.14
CA PRO A 121 2.69 -8.64 3.42
C PRO A 121 3.74 -9.73 3.24
N GLU A 122 5.00 -9.43 3.58
CA GLU A 122 5.93 -10.50 3.86
C GLU A 122 5.29 -11.33 4.98
N GLU A 123 5.01 -12.61 4.72
CA GLU A 123 4.77 -13.56 5.80
C GLU A 123 6.04 -13.56 6.64
N SER A 124 6.07 -12.67 7.63
CA SER A 124 6.93 -12.82 8.78
C SER A 124 6.52 -14.18 9.35
N THR A 125 7.29 -15.21 9.05
CA THR A 125 7.39 -16.36 9.93
C THR A 125 7.97 -15.80 11.23
N ALA A 126 7.09 -15.19 12.04
CA ALA A 126 7.38 -14.98 13.44
C ALA A 126 7.57 -16.38 13.98
N SER A 127 8.83 -16.82 14.08
CA SER A 127 9.18 -17.88 15.00
C SER A 127 8.59 -17.42 16.33
N ASP A 128 7.52 -18.10 16.74
CA ASP A 128 6.84 -17.89 18.02
C ASP A 128 7.73 -18.44 19.15
N ASP A 129 8.98 -17.97 19.19
CA ASP A 129 9.96 -18.20 20.25
C ASP A 129 9.77 -17.16 21.38
N GLY A 130 8.57 -16.59 21.49
CA GLY A 130 8.13 -15.79 22.62
C GLY A 130 7.69 -16.71 23.76
N PHE A 131 8.17 -16.45 24.98
CA PHE A 131 7.73 -17.20 26.16
C PHE A 131 6.20 -17.26 26.21
N PRO A 132 5.61 -18.45 26.35
CA PRO A 132 4.16 -18.58 26.30
C PRO A 132 3.55 -17.76 27.45
N ALA A 133 2.42 -17.11 27.20
CA ALA A 133 1.81 -16.16 28.15
C ALA A 133 1.62 -16.74 29.56
N TRP A 134 1.43 -18.06 29.69
CA TRP A 134 1.37 -18.75 30.98
C TRP A 134 2.67 -18.63 31.80
N ALA A 135 3.84 -18.60 31.16
CA ALA A 135 5.13 -18.44 31.83
C ALA A 135 5.27 -17.04 32.44
N VAL A 136 4.81 -16.01 31.74
CA VAL A 136 4.76 -14.63 32.27
C VAL A 136 3.83 -14.55 33.48
N VAL A 137 2.65 -15.20 33.41
CA VAL A 137 1.70 -15.25 34.54
C VAL A 137 2.32 -15.94 35.77
N LEU A 138 3.01 -17.06 35.59
CA LEU A 138 3.67 -17.75 36.71
C LEU A 138 4.76 -16.89 37.37
N ILE A 139 5.55 -16.15 36.57
CA ILE A 139 6.58 -15.24 37.10
C ILE A 139 5.94 -14.13 37.93
N VAL A 140 4.86 -13.51 37.44
CA VAL A 140 4.15 -12.44 38.17
C VAL A 140 3.56 -12.96 39.48
N VAL A 141 2.94 -14.16 39.46
CA VAL A 141 2.37 -14.77 40.67
C VAL A 141 3.46 -15.09 41.70
N ALA A 142 4.60 -15.63 41.27
CA ALA A 142 5.72 -15.93 42.16
C ALA A 142 6.27 -14.67 42.83
N VAL A 143 6.43 -13.57 42.08
CA VAL A 143 6.88 -12.28 42.63
C VAL A 143 5.88 -11.74 43.66
N LEU A 144 4.57 -11.80 43.37
CA LEU A 144 3.55 -11.33 44.30
C LEU A 144 3.51 -12.14 45.60
N LEU A 145 3.71 -13.46 45.53
CA LEU A 145 3.79 -14.34 46.70
C LEU A 145 5.03 -14.05 47.56
N VAL A 146 6.18 -13.78 46.94
CA VAL A 146 7.40 -13.41 47.67
C VAL A 146 7.23 -12.06 48.37
N LEU A 147 6.66 -11.07 47.68
CA LEU A 147 6.43 -9.74 48.24
C LEU A 147 5.41 -9.77 49.39
N THR A 148 4.29 -10.47 49.23
CA THR A 148 3.31 -10.65 50.31
C THR A 148 3.88 -11.41 51.49
N GLY A 149 4.65 -12.49 51.24
CA GLY A 149 5.36 -13.22 52.29
C GLY A 149 6.34 -12.33 53.06
N ALA A 150 7.13 -11.51 52.36
CA ALA A 150 8.07 -10.57 52.98
C ALA A 150 7.36 -9.52 53.86
N VAL A 151 6.24 -8.95 53.38
CA VAL A 151 5.43 -7.99 54.15
C VAL A 151 4.87 -8.62 55.42
N ILE A 152 4.35 -9.85 55.36
CA ILE A 152 3.82 -10.56 56.54
C ILE A 152 4.94 -10.82 57.56
N VAL A 153 6.13 -11.24 57.12
CA VAL A 153 7.27 -11.47 58.01
C VAL A 153 7.72 -10.17 58.68
N LEU A 154 7.78 -9.05 57.94
CA LEU A 154 8.14 -7.74 58.46
C LEU A 154 7.12 -7.22 59.49
N LEU A 155 5.83 -7.43 59.25
CA LEU A 155 4.77 -7.04 60.20
C LEU A 155 4.82 -7.86 61.49
N ARG A 156 5.07 -9.19 61.41
CA ARG A 156 5.19 -10.04 62.60
C ARG A 156 6.43 -9.71 63.44
N ARG A 157 7.53 -9.28 62.82
CA ARG A 157 8.75 -8.85 63.54
C ARG A 157 8.60 -7.52 64.27
N ARG A 158 7.62 -6.69 63.91
CA ARG A 158 7.34 -5.40 64.58
C ARG A 158 6.42 -5.54 65.79
N SER A 159 5.73 -6.67 65.93
CA SER A 159 4.76 -6.94 67.00
C SER A 159 5.30 -7.85 68.11
N ALA A 160 6.58 -8.24 68.04
CA ALA A 160 7.33 -8.94 69.07
C ALA A 160 8.43 -8.02 69.61
#